data_AF-A0AAE9IZX5-F1
#
_entry.id   AF-A0AAE9IZX5-F1
#
_cell.length_a   1.000
_cell.length_b   1.000
_cell.length_c   1.000
_cell.angle_alpha   90.00
_cell.angle_beta   90.00
_cell.angle_gamma   90.00
#
_symmetry.space_group_name_H-M   'P 1'
#
loop_
_entity.id
_entity.type
_entity.pdbx_description
1 polymer ?
#
loop_
_entity_poly.entity_id
_entity_poly.type
_entity_poly.pdbx_seq_one_letter_code
_entity_poly.pdbx_strand_id
1 'polypeptide(L)'
;MLPFVVGRDENGEYPPKIYSDDEVGRCEKRVQEYASFLRDDVRQYFELMIRDRGTFSRLTVPSWYTKAYNHLKSEMHYIGKVNYLLEILRHTLPWWLKHEIGADVEFPEVGPNGLYIEEEQSFKNEITLFTMDICQYVHCSYKYEVEFKELFPSAYHVTMRVLESKIETHDDMELFKSLPSIIQGHLEDIIGKDQIYSEFVQHQLDFITEIQ
;
A
#
# COMPACT_ATOMS: atom_id res chain seq x y z
N MET A 1 13.00 -15.01 -10.06
CA MET A 1 14.24 -14.85 -10.84
C MET A 1 14.10 -13.55 -11.63
N LEU A 2 14.69 -12.46 -11.15
CA LEU A 2 14.66 -11.15 -11.80
C LEU A 2 15.88 -11.01 -12.72
N PRO A 3 15.68 -10.49 -13.94
CA PRO A 3 16.66 -9.55 -14.48
C PRO A 3 15.91 -8.41 -15.19
N PHE A 4 15.73 -7.28 -14.52
CA PHE A 4 15.15 -6.11 -15.17
C PHE A 4 15.93 -4.84 -14.85
N VAL A 5 17.19 -4.81 -15.29
CA VAL A 5 17.83 -3.54 -15.63
C VAL A 5 17.79 -3.46 -17.15
N VAL A 6 16.76 -2.78 -17.69
CA VAL A 6 16.65 -2.51 -19.13
C VAL A 6 17.34 -1.18 -19.40
N GLY A 7 18.38 -1.21 -20.23
CA GLY A 7 19.05 0.01 -20.70
C GLY A 7 18.09 0.89 -21.51
N ARG A 8 18.18 2.21 -21.30
CA ARG A 8 17.44 3.22 -22.06
C ARG A 8 17.91 3.25 -23.52
N ASP A 9 17.03 3.63 -24.44
CA ASP A 9 17.42 3.88 -25.82
C ASP A 9 18.25 5.17 -25.98
N GLU A 10 18.67 5.45 -27.21
CA GLU A 10 19.49 6.62 -27.57
C GLU A 10 18.83 7.98 -27.27
N ASN A 11 17.52 8.00 -26.98
CA ASN A 11 16.75 9.18 -26.60
C ASN A 11 16.40 9.21 -25.09
N GLY A 12 16.84 8.21 -24.33
CA GLY A 12 16.53 8.09 -22.91
C GLY A 12 15.15 7.50 -22.62
N GLU A 13 14.45 6.97 -23.63
CA GLU A 13 13.14 6.34 -23.48
C GLU A 13 13.29 4.81 -23.32
N TYR A 14 12.34 4.19 -22.62
CA TYR A 14 12.26 2.74 -22.57
C TYR A 14 11.62 2.28 -23.89
N PRO A 15 12.26 1.39 -24.68
CA PRO A 15 11.62 0.86 -25.88
C PRO A 15 10.27 0.21 -25.47
N PRO A 16 9.19 0.45 -26.23
CA PRO A 16 7.87 -0.05 -25.86
C PRO A 16 7.92 -1.58 -25.81
N LYS A 17 7.77 -2.14 -24.60
CA LYS A 17 7.64 -3.58 -24.43
C LYS A 17 6.32 -3.99 -25.08
N ILE A 18 6.42 -4.80 -26.14
CA ILE A 18 5.25 -5.33 -26.83
C ILE A 18 4.66 -6.43 -25.94
N TYR A 19 3.50 -6.17 -25.37
CA TYR A 19 2.72 -7.15 -24.62
C TYR A 19 1.82 -7.94 -25.54
N SER A 20 1.64 -9.22 -25.24
CA SER A 20 0.53 -9.99 -25.80
C SER A 20 -0.80 -9.51 -25.25
N ASP A 21 -1.89 -9.63 -26.02
CA ASP A 21 -3.24 -9.26 -25.58
C ASP A 21 -3.64 -9.98 -24.27
N ASP A 22 -3.18 -11.21 -24.10
CA ASP A 22 -3.38 -12.01 -22.88
C ASP A 22 -2.68 -11.40 -21.65
N GLU A 23 -1.46 -10.87 -21.81
CA GLU A 23 -0.73 -10.19 -20.73
C GLU A 23 -1.38 -8.86 -20.37
N VAL A 24 -1.85 -8.11 -21.38
CA VAL A 24 -2.62 -6.87 -21.18
C VAL A 24 -3.88 -7.16 -20.39
N GLY A 25 -4.69 -8.14 -20.82
CA GLY A 25 -5.95 -8.48 -20.16
C GLY A 25 -5.77 -8.97 -18.72
N ARG A 26 -4.74 -9.79 -18.45
CA ARG A 26 -4.40 -10.21 -17.07
C ARG A 26 -3.97 -9.03 -16.20
N CYS A 27 -3.19 -8.10 -16.74
CA CYS A 27 -2.76 -6.91 -16.03
C CYS A 27 -3.96 -6.00 -15.69
N GLU A 28 -4.83 -5.71 -16.67
CA GLU A 28 -6.02 -4.87 -16.47
C GLU A 28 -6.95 -5.45 -15.39
N LYS A 29 -7.23 -6.76 -15.45
CA LYS A 29 -8.06 -7.44 -14.45
C LYS A 29 -7.46 -7.32 -13.05
N ARG A 30 -6.17 -7.66 -12.92
CA ARG A 30 -5.47 -7.62 -11.64
C ARG A 30 -5.41 -6.20 -11.06
N VAL A 31 -5.09 -5.20 -11.89
CA VAL A 31 -5.05 -3.80 -11.42
C VAL A 31 -6.44 -3.33 -11.00
N GLN A 32 -7.49 -3.70 -11.72
CA GLN A 32 -8.86 -3.34 -11.34
C GLN A 32 -9.27 -3.92 -9.98
N GLU A 33 -8.87 -5.16 -9.71
CA GLU A 33 -9.11 -5.84 -8.44
C GLU A 33 -8.36 -5.15 -7.28
N TYR A 34 -7.04 -4.97 -7.42
CA TYR A 34 -6.26 -4.27 -6.39
C TYR A 34 -6.65 -2.80 -6.21
N ALA A 35 -7.10 -2.11 -7.25
CA ALA A 35 -7.62 -0.75 -7.13
C ALA A 35 -8.93 -0.71 -6.31
N SER A 36 -9.76 -1.76 -6.40
CA SER A 36 -10.98 -1.90 -5.60
C SER A 36 -10.64 -2.15 -4.13
N PHE A 37 -9.72 -3.07 -3.87
CA PHE A 37 -9.18 -3.31 -2.53
C PHE A 37 -8.55 -2.06 -1.92
N LEU A 38 -7.71 -1.36 -2.68
CA LEU A 38 -7.06 -0.13 -2.23
C LEU A 38 -8.05 0.96 -1.83
N ARG A 39 -9.15 1.12 -2.58
CA ARG A 39 -10.25 2.04 -2.25
C ARG A 39 -10.88 1.68 -0.91
N ASP A 40 -11.16 0.40 -0.70
CA ASP A 40 -11.88 -0.06 0.48
C ASP A 40 -10.98 0.00 1.72
N ASP A 41 -9.72 -0.46 1.61
CA ASP A 41 -8.70 -0.38 2.67
C ASP A 41 -8.46 1.06 3.13
N VAL A 42 -8.23 2.00 2.20
CA VAL A 42 -7.90 3.38 2.56
C VAL A 42 -9.08 4.12 3.18
N ARG A 43 -10.29 3.80 2.73
CA ARG A 43 -11.50 4.33 3.33
C ARG A 43 -11.66 3.80 4.76
N GLN A 44 -11.53 2.49 4.95
CA GLN A 44 -11.60 1.87 6.27
C GLN A 44 -10.53 2.43 7.20
N TYR A 45 -9.29 2.60 6.71
CA TYR A 45 -8.21 3.23 7.47
C TYR A 45 -8.64 4.58 8.02
N PHE A 46 -9.14 5.49 7.18
CA PHE A 46 -9.55 6.81 7.66
C PHE A 46 -10.72 6.73 8.64
N GLU A 47 -11.75 5.92 8.36
CA GLU A 47 -12.89 5.73 9.27
C GLU A 47 -12.42 5.28 10.66
N LEU A 48 -11.49 4.33 10.72
CA LEU A 48 -10.86 3.85 11.95
C LEU A 48 -10.03 4.92 12.66
N MET A 49 -9.18 5.64 11.92
CA MET A 49 -8.35 6.71 12.49
C MET A 49 -9.19 7.85 13.06
N ILE A 50 -10.31 8.18 12.43
CA ILE A 50 -11.25 9.19 12.89
C ILE A 50 -11.99 8.74 14.15
N ARG A 51 -12.39 7.46 14.22
CA ARG A 51 -12.96 6.88 15.46
C ARG A 51 -11.95 6.90 16.61
N ASP A 52 -10.67 6.70 16.32
CA ASP A 52 -9.61 6.68 17.32
C ASP A 52 -9.21 8.08 17.82
N ARG A 53 -8.99 9.01 16.88
CA ARG A 53 -8.38 10.32 17.15
C ARG A 53 -9.33 11.52 17.02
N GLY A 54 -10.57 11.30 16.58
CA GLY A 54 -11.52 12.36 16.24
C GLY A 54 -11.19 13.06 14.91
N THR A 55 -12.16 13.82 14.40
CA THR A 55 -12.07 14.54 13.10
C THR A 55 -11.15 15.76 13.12
N PHE A 56 -10.78 16.27 14.30
CA PHE A 56 -9.94 17.46 14.47
C PHE A 56 -8.44 17.15 14.46
N SER A 57 -8.06 15.87 14.46
CA SER A 57 -6.66 15.46 14.37
C SER A 57 -6.18 15.56 12.93
N ARG A 58 -4.98 16.13 12.70
CA ARG A 58 -4.31 16.07 11.39
C ARG A 58 -4.01 14.61 11.08
N LEU A 59 -4.62 14.08 10.02
CA LEU A 59 -4.38 12.72 9.56
C LEU A 59 -3.40 12.75 8.38
N THR A 60 -2.59 11.71 8.30
CA THR A 60 -1.67 11.47 7.18
C THR A 60 -2.20 10.34 6.33
N VAL A 61 -1.96 10.43 5.02
CA VAL A 61 -2.22 9.31 4.12
C VAL A 61 -1.22 8.19 4.45
N PRO A 62 -1.67 6.94 4.64
CA PRO A 62 -0.77 5.85 4.97
C PRO A 62 0.18 5.56 3.80
N SER A 63 1.44 5.28 4.10
CA SER A 63 2.51 5.05 3.12
C SER A 63 2.19 3.92 2.13
N TRP A 64 1.50 2.86 2.60
CA TRP A 64 1.08 1.75 1.76
C TRP A 64 0.10 2.19 0.66
N TYR A 65 -0.75 3.18 0.91
CA TYR A 65 -1.69 3.68 -0.09
C TYR A 65 -0.95 4.33 -1.26
N THR A 66 -0.04 5.26 -0.94
CA THR A 66 0.73 6.01 -1.94
C THR A 66 1.55 5.05 -2.81
N LYS A 67 2.25 4.10 -2.18
CA LYS A 67 3.08 3.10 -2.86
C LYS A 67 2.25 2.17 -3.74
N ALA A 68 1.14 1.63 -3.22
CA ALA A 68 0.27 0.75 -3.99
C ALA A 68 -0.39 1.47 -5.15
N TYR A 69 -0.91 2.69 -4.94
CA TYR A 69 -1.47 3.53 -6.00
C TYR A 69 -0.45 3.78 -7.11
N ASN A 70 0.75 4.24 -6.75
CA ASN A 70 1.81 4.57 -7.71
C ASN A 70 2.23 3.34 -8.52
N HIS A 71 2.35 2.18 -7.86
CA HIS A 71 2.66 0.92 -8.52
C HIS A 71 1.59 0.54 -9.54
N LEU A 72 0.33 0.41 -9.10
CA LEU A 72 -0.79 0.00 -9.97
C LEU A 72 -0.97 0.96 -11.16
N LYS A 73 -0.82 2.27 -10.93
CA LYS A 73 -0.89 3.27 -11.98
C LYS A 73 0.27 3.14 -12.98
N SER A 74 1.47 2.88 -12.49
CA SER A 74 2.65 2.65 -13.34
C SER A 74 2.49 1.39 -14.18
N GLU A 75 1.92 0.32 -13.65
CA GLU A 75 1.63 -0.91 -14.41
C GLU A 75 0.66 -0.65 -15.57
N MET A 76 -0.40 0.13 -15.34
CA MET A 76 -1.35 0.52 -16.38
C MET A 76 -0.69 1.39 -17.45
N HIS A 77 0.11 2.38 -17.02
CA HIS A 77 0.86 3.22 -17.94
C HIS A 77 1.80 2.39 -18.83
N TYR A 78 2.47 1.40 -18.23
CA TYR A 78 3.42 0.53 -18.91
C TYR A 78 2.76 -0.33 -20.01
N ILE A 79 1.49 -0.72 -19.83
CA ILE A 79 0.71 -1.43 -20.87
C ILE A 79 -0.08 -0.47 -21.80
N GLY A 80 0.12 0.85 -21.69
CA GLY A 80 -0.56 1.85 -22.51
C GLY A 80 -2.07 1.98 -22.20
N LYS A 81 -2.49 1.67 -20.96
CA LYS A 81 -3.88 1.72 -20.51
C LYS A 81 -4.07 2.69 -19.35
N VAL A 82 -5.33 2.98 -19.04
CA VAL A 82 -5.73 3.79 -17.88
C VAL A 82 -6.74 2.99 -17.07
N ASN A 83 -6.54 2.94 -15.74
CA ASN A 83 -7.53 2.41 -14.83
C ASN A 83 -8.38 3.57 -14.27
N TYR A 84 -9.65 3.64 -14.65
CA TYR A 84 -10.53 4.74 -14.24
C TYR A 84 -10.81 4.77 -12.73
N LEU A 85 -10.78 3.62 -12.04
CA LEU A 85 -10.99 3.58 -10.60
C LEU A 85 -9.84 4.29 -9.87
N LEU A 86 -8.58 4.05 -10.27
CA LEU A 86 -7.44 4.79 -9.73
C LEU A 86 -7.57 6.29 -10.03
N GLU A 87 -7.95 6.66 -11.26
CA GLU A 87 -8.13 8.06 -11.65
C GLU A 87 -9.20 8.78 -10.82
N ILE A 88 -10.30 8.09 -10.49
CA ILE A 88 -11.38 8.63 -9.67
C ILE A 88 -10.96 8.69 -8.20
N LEU A 89 -10.34 7.62 -7.69
CA LEU A 89 -9.97 7.46 -6.28
C LEU A 89 -9.12 8.63 -5.78
N ARG A 90 -8.13 9.07 -6.56
CA ARG A 90 -7.27 10.20 -6.20
C ARG A 90 -8.02 11.52 -5.99
N HIS A 91 -9.20 11.68 -6.61
CA HIS A 91 -10.02 12.90 -6.50
C HIS A 91 -11.11 12.73 -5.46
N THR A 92 -11.75 11.57 -5.41
CA THR A 92 -12.90 11.33 -4.54
C THR A 92 -12.49 11.14 -3.09
N LEU A 93 -11.31 10.58 -2.82
CA LEU A 93 -10.85 10.33 -1.45
C LEU A 93 -10.58 11.64 -0.68
N PRO A 94 -9.78 12.61 -1.19
CA PRO A 94 -9.65 13.91 -0.53
C PRO A 94 -10.98 14.66 -0.43
N TRP A 95 -11.82 14.58 -1.47
CA TRP A 95 -13.13 15.24 -1.46
C TRP A 95 -14.03 14.68 -0.36
N TRP A 96 -14.15 13.35 -0.26
CA TRP A 96 -14.96 12.68 0.77
C TRP A 96 -14.49 13.03 2.18
N LEU A 97 -13.18 12.97 2.44
CA LEU A 97 -12.61 13.33 3.75
C LEU A 97 -12.92 14.78 4.13
N LYS A 98 -12.78 15.71 3.20
CA LYS A 98 -13.01 17.12 3.46
C LYS A 98 -14.50 17.46 3.62
N HIS A 99 -15.36 16.93 2.75
CA HIS A 99 -16.73 17.40 2.61
C HIS A 99 -17.77 16.57 3.34
N GLU A 100 -17.59 15.25 3.43
CA GLU A 100 -18.54 14.36 4.12
C GLU A 100 -18.13 14.13 5.57
N ILE A 101 -16.81 14.02 5.81
CA ILE A 101 -16.27 13.69 7.13
C ILE A 101 -15.84 14.96 7.90
N GLY A 102 -15.36 15.98 7.20
CA GLY A 102 -14.77 17.17 7.82
C GLY A 102 -13.39 16.91 8.45
N ALA A 103 -12.66 15.90 7.96
CA ALA A 103 -11.30 15.60 8.37
C ALA A 103 -10.29 16.41 7.55
N ASP A 104 -9.29 16.97 8.24
CA ASP A 104 -8.16 17.62 7.58
C ASP A 104 -7.04 16.61 7.36
N VAL A 105 -6.83 16.26 6.10
CA VAL A 105 -5.87 15.24 5.67
C VAL A 105 -4.94 15.84 4.62
N GLU A 106 -3.65 15.76 4.87
CA GLU A 106 -2.64 16.21 3.93
C GLU A 106 -2.32 15.08 2.95
N PHE A 107 -2.73 15.28 1.70
CA PHE A 107 -2.39 14.38 0.60
C PHE A 107 -1.06 14.78 -0.03
N PRO A 108 -0.21 13.83 -0.42
CA PRO A 108 0.98 14.12 -1.22
C PRO A 108 0.62 14.85 -2.51
N GLU A 109 1.51 15.72 -2.97
CA GLU A 109 1.37 16.37 -4.27
C GLU A 109 1.34 15.36 -5.41
N VAL A 110 0.68 15.70 -6.52
CA VAL A 110 0.57 14.83 -7.70
C VAL A 110 1.45 15.39 -8.81
N GLY A 111 2.38 14.57 -9.30
CA GLY A 111 3.26 14.92 -10.41
C GLY A 111 2.54 14.95 -11.77
N PRO A 112 3.19 15.45 -12.83
CA PRO A 112 2.60 15.56 -14.18
C PRO A 112 2.15 14.21 -14.78
N ASN A 113 2.77 13.11 -14.37
CA ASN A 113 2.39 11.74 -14.76
C ASN A 113 1.18 11.19 -13.97
N GLY A 114 0.62 11.98 -13.05
CA GLY A 114 -0.51 11.61 -12.22
C GLY A 114 -0.18 10.62 -11.10
N LEU A 115 1.11 10.41 -10.80
CA LEU A 115 1.59 9.70 -9.61
C LEU A 115 1.70 10.66 -8.43
N TYR A 116 1.54 10.15 -7.21
CA TYR A 116 1.87 10.90 -6.01
C TYR A 116 3.39 11.07 -5.91
N ILE A 117 3.82 12.28 -5.58
CA ILE A 117 5.22 12.60 -5.31
C ILE A 117 5.58 12.01 -3.96
N GLU A 118 6.51 11.05 -3.96
CA GLU A 118 7.08 10.46 -2.76
C GLU A 118 8.38 11.19 -2.41
N GLU A 119 8.56 11.52 -1.13
CA GLU A 119 9.84 12.00 -0.64
C GLU A 119 10.89 10.86 -0.69
N GLU A 120 12.11 11.19 -1.09
CA GLU A 120 13.21 10.24 -1.08
C GLU A 120 13.58 9.89 0.37
N GLN A 121 13.59 8.60 0.69
CA GLN A 121 13.87 8.10 2.03
C GLN A 121 14.78 6.88 1.95
N SER A 122 15.55 6.64 3.02
CA SER A 122 16.29 5.38 3.12
C SER A 122 15.32 4.21 3.19
N PHE A 123 15.75 3.05 2.69
CA PHE A 123 14.95 1.81 2.73
C PHE A 123 14.46 1.49 4.16
N LYS A 124 15.33 1.67 5.16
CA LYS A 124 14.99 1.52 6.58
C LYS A 124 13.84 2.44 7.03
N ASN A 125 13.84 3.70 6.59
CA ASN A 125 12.78 4.64 6.94
C ASN A 125 11.47 4.27 6.25
N GLU A 126 11.51 3.83 4.99
CA GLU A 126 10.32 3.31 4.29
C GLU A 126 9.71 2.11 5.02
N ILE A 127 10.55 1.15 5.44
CA ILE A 127 10.13 -0.01 6.24
C ILE A 127 9.51 0.41 7.57
N THR A 128 10.11 1.40 8.24
CA THR A 128 9.62 1.89 9.54
C THR A 128 8.24 2.54 9.39
N LEU A 129 8.06 3.42 8.41
CA LEU A 129 6.77 4.06 8.16
C LEU A 129 5.69 3.03 7.78
N PHE A 130 6.03 2.11 6.87
CA PHE A 130 5.12 1.03 6.49
C PHE A 130 4.69 0.20 7.70
N THR A 131 5.65 -0.21 8.54
CA THR A 131 5.37 -0.96 9.78
C THR A 131 4.42 -0.20 10.69
N MET A 132 4.69 1.09 10.93
CA MET A 132 3.86 1.92 11.80
C MET A 132 2.42 2.07 11.25
N ASP A 133 2.27 2.27 9.93
CA ASP A 133 0.96 2.39 9.30
C ASP A 133 0.14 1.10 9.40
N ILE A 134 0.78 -0.05 9.16
CA ILE A 134 0.13 -1.36 9.31
C ILE A 134 -0.25 -1.61 10.76
N CYS A 135 0.66 -1.37 11.71
CA CYS A 135 0.39 -1.57 13.13
C CYS A 135 -0.76 -0.69 13.61
N GLN A 136 -0.80 0.57 13.17
CA GLN A 136 -1.88 1.50 13.52
C GLN A 136 -3.22 1.06 12.93
N TYR A 137 -3.23 0.62 11.66
CA TYR A 137 -4.45 0.09 11.03
C TYR A 137 -4.98 -1.13 11.80
N VAL A 138 -4.13 -2.14 12.03
CA VAL A 138 -4.49 -3.36 12.76
C VAL A 138 -4.96 -3.05 14.18
N HIS A 139 -4.25 -2.18 14.91
CA HIS A 139 -4.63 -1.79 16.27
C HIS A 139 -6.00 -1.13 16.31
N CYS A 140 -6.29 -0.20 15.39
CA CYS A 140 -7.62 0.42 15.33
C CYS A 140 -8.69 -0.59 14.93
N SER A 141 -8.41 -1.47 13.96
CA SER A 141 -9.35 -2.53 13.57
C SER A 141 -9.66 -3.44 14.77
N TYR A 142 -8.64 -3.85 15.54
CA TYR A 142 -8.81 -4.66 16.76
C TYR A 142 -9.69 -3.96 17.81
N LYS A 143 -9.54 -2.64 17.95
CA LYS A 143 -10.25 -1.84 18.94
C LYS A 143 -11.72 -1.58 18.57
N TYR A 144 -12.03 -1.47 17.28
CA TYR A 144 -13.33 -0.94 16.82
C TYR A 144 -14.16 -1.91 15.96
N GLU A 145 -13.56 -2.94 15.36
CA GLU A 145 -14.26 -3.90 14.51
C GLU A 145 -14.55 -5.20 15.29
N VAL A 146 -15.76 -5.74 15.10
CA VAL A 146 -16.28 -6.89 15.87
C VAL A 146 -15.92 -8.22 15.21
N GLU A 147 -15.55 -8.22 13.93
CA GLU A 147 -15.23 -9.42 13.15
C GLU A 147 -13.74 -9.46 12.75
N PHE A 148 -13.00 -10.36 13.39
CA PHE A 148 -11.53 -10.47 13.39
C PHE A 148 -10.86 -11.07 12.14
N LYS A 149 -11.59 -11.28 11.04
CA LYS A 149 -11.08 -12.23 10.03
C LYS A 149 -9.91 -11.69 9.22
N GLU A 150 -9.84 -10.38 8.96
CA GLU A 150 -8.85 -9.78 8.07
C GLU A 150 -8.52 -8.38 8.55
N LEU A 151 -7.32 -8.21 9.12
CA LEU A 151 -6.92 -6.94 9.74
C LEU A 151 -5.75 -6.28 9.01
N PHE A 152 -5.14 -6.95 8.03
CA PHE A 152 -4.16 -6.34 7.14
C PHE A 152 -4.86 -5.75 5.92
N PRO A 153 -4.43 -4.57 5.42
CA PRO A 153 -4.95 -4.03 4.19
C PRO A 153 -4.59 -4.97 3.04
N SER A 154 -5.53 -5.24 2.14
CA SER A 154 -5.30 -6.01 0.92
C SER A 154 -4.18 -5.40 0.05
N ALA A 155 -3.98 -4.09 0.13
CA ALA A 155 -2.85 -3.37 -0.48
C ALA A 155 -1.47 -3.82 0.03
N TYR A 156 -1.38 -4.52 1.17
CA TYR A 156 -0.14 -4.99 1.79
C TYR A 156 0.77 -5.70 0.79
N HIS A 157 0.27 -6.66 0.00
CA HIS A 157 1.10 -7.37 -0.97
C HIS A 157 1.64 -6.48 -2.09
N VAL A 158 0.83 -5.53 -2.56
CA VAL A 158 1.28 -4.59 -3.60
C VAL A 158 2.42 -3.75 -3.04
N THR A 159 2.27 -3.24 -1.82
CA THR A 159 3.33 -2.48 -1.15
C THR A 159 4.58 -3.33 -0.89
N MET A 160 4.43 -4.60 -0.49
CA MET A 160 5.56 -5.52 -0.31
C MET A 160 6.37 -5.71 -1.59
N ARG A 161 5.71 -5.86 -2.75
CA ARG A 161 6.41 -5.95 -4.05
C ARG A 161 7.16 -4.67 -4.39
N VAL A 162 6.58 -3.50 -4.06
CA VAL A 162 7.25 -2.21 -4.24
C VAL A 162 8.51 -2.14 -3.37
N LEU A 163 8.41 -2.51 -2.09
CA LEU A 163 9.53 -2.51 -1.16
C LEU A 163 10.61 -3.50 -1.61
N GLU A 164 10.22 -4.72 -2.00
CA GLU A 164 11.16 -5.73 -2.51
C GLU A 164 11.98 -5.22 -3.71
N SER A 165 11.33 -4.46 -4.61
CA SER A 165 12.01 -3.89 -5.79
C SER A 165 13.05 -2.81 -5.48
N LYS A 166 13.05 -2.27 -4.25
CA LYS A 166 13.97 -1.23 -3.78
C LYS A 166 15.15 -1.78 -2.97
N ILE A 167 15.25 -3.09 -2.82
CA ILE A 167 16.35 -3.73 -2.07
C ILE A 167 17.64 -3.61 -2.90
N GLU A 168 18.63 -2.89 -2.38
CA GLU A 168 19.92 -2.67 -3.03
C GLU A 168 21.06 -3.42 -2.34
N THR A 169 20.93 -3.68 -1.04
CA THR A 169 21.98 -4.27 -0.22
C THR A 169 21.55 -5.56 0.48
N HIS A 170 22.54 -6.30 1.02
CA HIS A 170 22.25 -7.45 1.88
C HIS A 170 21.51 -7.04 3.16
N ASP A 171 21.87 -5.89 3.75
CA ASP A 171 21.23 -5.38 4.96
C ASP A 171 19.76 -5.02 4.71
N ASP A 172 19.44 -4.44 3.55
CA ASP A 172 18.05 -4.18 3.14
C ASP A 172 17.25 -5.48 3.02
N MET A 173 17.86 -6.51 2.43
CA MET A 173 17.22 -7.81 2.28
C MET A 173 16.93 -8.46 3.65
N GLU A 174 17.88 -8.42 4.58
CA GLU A 174 17.69 -8.98 5.92
C GLU A 174 16.65 -8.18 6.72
N LEU A 175 16.62 -6.85 6.57
CA LEU A 175 15.58 -6.01 7.16
C LEU A 175 14.20 -6.35 6.58
N PHE A 176 14.09 -6.48 5.25
CA PHE A 176 12.84 -6.82 4.58
C PHE A 176 12.30 -8.19 5.01
N LYS A 177 13.16 -9.21 5.10
CA LYS A 177 12.77 -10.54 5.60
C LYS A 177 12.31 -10.53 7.06
N SER A 178 12.86 -9.62 7.86
CA SER A 178 12.51 -9.49 9.28
C SER A 178 11.18 -8.74 9.50
N LEU A 179 10.61 -8.15 8.45
CA LEU A 179 9.42 -7.30 8.54
C LEU A 179 8.22 -7.97 9.22
N PRO A 180 7.85 -9.23 8.92
CA PRO A 180 6.73 -9.89 9.61
C PRO A 180 6.96 -9.97 11.13
N SER A 181 8.18 -10.32 11.56
CA SER A 181 8.55 -10.39 12.97
C SER A 181 8.57 -9.02 13.63
N ILE A 182 9.01 -7.98 12.91
CA ILE A 182 8.99 -6.59 13.38
C ILE A 182 7.54 -6.14 13.61
N ILE A 183 6.63 -6.37 12.65
CA ILE A 183 5.21 -6.02 12.78
C ILE A 183 4.59 -6.79 13.95
N GLN A 184 4.85 -8.10 14.07
CA GLN A 184 4.33 -8.92 15.18
C GLN A 184 4.75 -8.35 16.54
N GLY A 185 6.04 -8.02 16.71
CA GLY A 185 6.55 -7.43 17.95
C GLY A 185 5.90 -6.08 18.28
N HIS A 186 5.71 -5.20 17.29
CA HIS A 186 5.03 -3.93 17.50
C HIS A 186 3.55 -4.10 17.86
N LEU A 187 2.85 -5.05 17.24
CA LEU A 187 1.47 -5.34 17.57
C LEU A 187 1.34 -5.90 19.00
N GLU A 188 2.24 -6.78 19.41
CA GLU A 188 2.34 -7.30 20.78
C GLU A 188 2.55 -6.19 21.81
N ASP A 189 3.36 -5.18 21.49
CA ASP A 189 3.61 -4.03 22.37
C ASP A 189 2.39 -3.10 22.47
N ILE A 190 1.64 -2.92 21.38
CA ILE A 190 0.50 -1.98 21.31
C ILE A 190 -0.79 -2.61 21.85
N ILE A 191 -1.10 -3.85 21.44
CA ILE A 191 -2.34 -4.56 21.77
C ILE A 191 -2.17 -5.38 23.05
N GLY A 192 -0.96 -5.87 23.32
CA GLY A 192 -0.63 -6.74 24.44
C GLY A 192 -0.47 -8.20 24.00
N LYS A 193 0.60 -8.84 24.48
CA LYS A 193 0.97 -10.24 24.17
C LYS A 193 -0.10 -11.28 24.48
N ASP A 194 -0.98 -11.00 25.44
CA ASP A 194 -2.06 -11.91 25.83
C ASP A 194 -3.32 -11.74 24.95
N GLN A 195 -3.36 -10.69 24.13
CA GLN A 195 -4.52 -10.32 23.30
C GLN A 195 -4.29 -10.62 21.81
N ILE A 196 -3.04 -10.70 21.37
CA ILE A 196 -2.66 -11.10 20.01
C ILE A 196 -1.82 -12.37 20.06
N TYR A 197 -2.15 -13.36 19.23
CA TYR A 197 -1.41 -14.62 19.21
C TYR A 197 -0.09 -14.49 18.44
N SER A 198 0.89 -15.34 18.77
CA SER A 198 2.30 -15.25 18.32
C SER A 198 2.50 -15.34 16.80
N GLU A 199 1.62 -16.04 16.11
CA GLU A 199 1.67 -16.22 14.66
C GLU A 199 0.69 -15.31 13.91
N PHE A 200 0.13 -14.29 14.55
CA PHE A 200 -0.91 -13.44 13.97
C PHE A 200 -0.50 -12.87 12.61
N VAL A 201 0.67 -12.24 12.52
CA VAL A 201 1.12 -11.66 11.26
C VAL A 201 1.28 -12.76 10.19
N GLN A 202 1.85 -13.91 10.53
CA GLN A 202 2.01 -15.00 9.57
C GLN A 202 0.64 -15.50 9.07
N HIS A 203 -0.33 -15.69 9.95
CA HIS A 203 -1.69 -16.08 9.58
C HIS A 203 -2.38 -15.05 8.68
N GLN A 204 -2.17 -13.76 8.94
CA GLN A 204 -2.67 -12.71 8.04
C GLN A 204 -2.00 -12.81 6.67
N LEU A 205 -0.69 -13.02 6.60
CA LEU A 205 0.04 -13.14 5.32
C LEU A 205 -0.41 -14.37 4.51
N ASP A 206 -0.61 -15.50 5.17
CA ASP A 206 -1.08 -16.73 4.52
C ASP A 206 -2.48 -16.50 3.92
N PHE A 207 -3.38 -15.87 4.68
CA PHE A 207 -4.73 -15.56 4.22
C PHE A 207 -4.75 -14.68 2.97
N ILE A 208 -3.98 -13.59 2.95
CA ILE A 208 -3.96 -12.68 1.79
C ILE A 208 -3.29 -13.37 0.58
N THR A 209 -2.39 -14.33 0.81
CA THR A 209 -1.76 -15.12 -0.27
C THR A 209 -2.72 -16.15 -0.87
N GLU A 210 -3.65 -16.70 -0.08
CA GLU A 210 -4.68 -17.65 -0.54
C GLU A 210 -5.77 -17.00 -1.42
N ILE A 211 -5.92 -15.68 -1.40
CA ILE A 211 -6.84 -14.91 -2.26
C ILE A 211 -6.29 -14.74 -3.70
N GLN A 212 -5.00 -15.01 -3.95
CA GLN A 212 -4.32 -14.85 -5.24
C GLN A 212 -4.41 -16.08 -6.16
#